data_AF-A0A8T6VJR1-F1
#
_entry.id   AF-A0A8T6VJR1-F1
#
_cell.length_a   1.000
_cell.length_b   1.000
_cell.length_c   1.000
_cell.angle_alpha   90.00
_cell.angle_beta   90.00
_cell.angle_gamma   90.00
#
_symmetry.space_group_name_H-M   'P 1'
#
loop_
_entity.id
_entity.type
_entity.pdbx_description
1 polymer ?
#
loop_
_entity_poly.entity_id
_entity_poly.type
_entity_poly.pdbx_seq_one_letter_code
_entity_poly.pdbx_strand_id
1 'polypeptide(L)' 'MKLKQLTDLVVIDQDITDDAYGRYYDQRSIEELLNYGLILLDKPPGP' A
#
# COMPACT_ATOMS: atom_id res chain seq x y z
N MET A 1 -2.63 -2.36 -11.34
CA MET A 1 -3.83 -3.07 -10.84
C MET A 1 -4.70 -2.05 -10.10
N LYS A 2 -6.04 -2.00 -10.28
CA LYS A 2 -6.88 -1.05 -9.54
C LYS A 2 -7.32 -1.69 -8.22
N LEU A 3 -6.99 -1.06 -7.10
CA LEU A 3 -7.38 -1.50 -5.77
C LEU A 3 -8.91 -1.43 -5.64
N LYS A 4 -9.55 -2.50 -5.11
CA LYS A 4 -11.01 -2.58 -5.01
C LYS A 4 -11.61 -1.43 -4.22
N GLN A 5 -10.96 -0.99 -3.14
CA GLN A 5 -11.42 0.13 -2.32
C GLN A 5 -11.37 1.50 -3.02
N LEU A 6 -10.74 1.58 -4.21
CA LEU A 6 -10.70 2.80 -5.02
C LEU A 6 -11.72 2.77 -6.17
N THR A 7 -12.68 1.85 -6.11
CA THR A 7 -13.80 1.78 -7.06
C THR A 7 -14.88 2.78 -6.62
N ASP A 8 -15.53 3.43 -7.58
CA ASP A 8 -16.64 4.37 -7.36
C ASP A 8 -16.36 5.58 -6.47
N LEU A 9 -15.09 6.02 -6.40
CA LEU A 9 -14.73 7.28 -5.75
C LEU A 9 -15.22 8.47 -6.58
N VAL A 10 -15.80 9.47 -5.90
CA VAL A 10 -16.14 10.76 -6.51
C VAL A 10 -14.86 11.61 -6.57
N VAL A 11 -14.45 11.98 -7.78
CA VAL A 11 -13.33 12.90 -7.99
C VAL A 11 -13.80 14.31 -7.65
N ILE A 12 -13.20 14.91 -6.62
CA ILE A 12 -13.47 16.31 -6.23
C ILE A 12 -12.51 17.24 -6.98
N ASP A 13 -11.27 16.82 -7.15
CA ASP A 13 -10.22 17.51 -7.89
C ASP A 13 -9.24 16.50 -8.49
N GLN A 14 -8.56 16.86 -9.59
CA GLN A 14 -7.60 16.01 -10.28
C GLN A 14 -6.23 16.69 -10.36
N ASP A 15 -5.39 16.36 -9.38
CA ASP A 15 -3.97 16.72 -9.39
C ASP A 15 -3.11 15.69 -10.13
N ILE A 16 -1.93 16.13 -10.54
CA ILE A 16 -0.91 15.29 -11.18
C ILE A 16 0.13 14.90 -10.11
N THR A 17 0.55 13.64 -10.11
CA THR A 17 1.68 13.14 -9.31
C THR A 17 2.86 12.81 -10.22
N ASP A 18 4.08 12.86 -9.68
CA ASP A 18 5.30 12.45 -10.37
C ASP A 18 5.69 11.02 -9.96
N ASP A 19 5.58 10.07 -10.88
CA ASP A 19 5.88 8.65 -10.67
C ASP A 19 7.37 8.37 -10.41
N ALA A 20 8.27 9.36 -10.60
CA ALA A 20 9.67 9.23 -10.20
C ALA A 20 9.86 9.23 -8.67
N TYR A 21 8.84 9.65 -7.91
CA TYR A 21 8.89 9.76 -6.46
C TYR A 21 7.87 8.84 -5.78
N GLY A 22 8.32 8.15 -4.72
CA GLY A 22 7.50 7.15 -4.03
C GLY A 22 7.40 5.82 -4.79
N ARG A 23 6.60 4.90 -4.24
CA ARG A 23 6.39 3.56 -4.79
C ARG A 23 4.95 3.11 -4.57
N TYR A 24 4.32 2.60 -5.62
CA TYR A 24 3.08 1.83 -5.48
C TYR A 24 3.30 0.63 -4.56
N TYR A 25 2.26 0.20 -3.84
CA TYR A 25 2.37 -0.83 -2.80
C TYR A 25 2.97 -2.16 -3.31
N ASP A 26 2.77 -2.48 -4.59
CA ASP A 26 3.22 -3.68 -5.29
C ASP A 26 4.59 -3.54 -5.96
N GLN A 27 5.23 -2.37 -5.83
CA GLN A 27 6.54 -2.05 -6.43
C GLN A 27 7.62 -1.69 -5.39
N ARG A 28 7.31 -1.80 -4.10
CA ARG A 28 8.24 -1.51 -2.99
C ARG A 28 9.38 -2.52 -2.95
N SER A 29 10.56 -2.06 -2.53
CA SER A 29 11.67 -2.95 -2.20
C SER A 29 11.37 -3.79 -0.95
N ILE A 30 12.19 -4.81 -0.68
CA ILE A 30 12.03 -5.64 0.52
C ILE A 30 12.18 -4.79 1.79
N GLU A 31 13.12 -3.85 1.81
CA GLU A 31 13.36 -2.94 2.93
C GLU A 31 12.14 -2.04 3.19
N GLU A 32 11.54 -1.49 2.14
CA GLU A 32 10.32 -0.69 2.24
C GLU A 32 9.13 -1.52 2.73
N LEU A 33 9.01 -2.77 2.27
CA LEU A 33 7.96 -3.70 2.73
C LEU A 33 8.13 -4.06 4.21
N LEU A 34 9.36 -4.19 4.72
CA LEU A 34 9.62 -4.45 6.14
C LEU A 34 9.31 -3.22 7.01
N ASN A 35 9.61 -2.02 6.52
CA ASN A 35 9.36 -0.78 7.26
C ASN A 35 7.88 -0.37 7.28
N TYR A 36 7.13 -0.68 6.22
CA TYR A 36 5.73 -0.24 6.04
C TYR A 36 4.73 -1.39 5.86
N GLY A 37 5.13 -2.61 6.23
CA GLY A 37 4.32 -3.81 6.11
C GLY A 37 3.45 -4.09 7.33
N LEU A 38 2.58 -5.08 7.19
CA LEU A 38 1.76 -5.62 8.26
C LEU A 38 1.92 -7.15 8.29
N ILE A 39 2.19 -7.70 9.47
CA ILE A 39 2.27 -9.16 9.67
C ILE A 39 0.96 -9.62 10.31
N LEU A 40 0.22 -10.47 9.59
CA LEU A 40 -0.96 -11.15 10.11
C LEU A 40 -0.50 -12.36 10.95
N LEU A 41 -0.08 -12.08 12.17
CA LEU A 41 0.43 -13.11 13.07
C LEU A 41 -0.73 -13.81 13.77
N ASP A 42 -0.89 -15.10 13.50
CA ASP A 42 -1.70 -15.98 14.35
C ASP A 42 -0.84 -16.40 15.55
N LYS A 43 -1.10 -15.76 16.69
CA LYS A 43 -0.25 -15.89 17.88
C LYS A 43 -0.48 -17.26 18.55
N PRO A 44 0.57 -18.10 18.75
CA PRO A 44 0.41 -19.38 19.42
C PRO A 44 0.12 -19.24 20.93
N PRO A 45 -0.36 -20.31 21.58
CA PRO A 45 -0.40 -20.41 23.04
C PRO A 45 1.01 -20.29 23.65
N GLY A 46 1.15 -19.52 24.72
CA GLY A 46 2.47 -19.13 25.25
C GLY A 46 2.96 -17.79 24.68
N PRO A 47 4.22 -17.39 24.91
CA PRO A 47 4.86 -16.33 24.13
C PRO A 47 5.19 -16.80 22.70
#